data_AF-H2BUH9-F1
#
_entry.id   AF-H2BUH9-F1
#
_cell.length_a   1.000
_cell.length_b   1.000
_cell.length_c   1.000
_cell.angle_alpha   90.00
_cell.angle_beta   90.00
_cell.angle_gamma   90.00
#
_symmetry.space_group_name_H-M   'P 1'
#
loop_
_entity.id
_entity.type
_entity.pdbx_description
1 polymer ?
#
loop_
_entity_poly.entity_id
_entity_poly.type
_entity_poly.pdbx_seq_one_letter_code
_entity_poly.pdbx_strand_id
1 'polypeptide(L)'
;MFFALSGLLFTSCSKDENSVKDPDPEMATLSFGAILEDFDTNRAASKQSLDELPECQDADPFYVMIILSQGGTNVVGSEEAPFRINLATDQLFTVEVPELELIPGTYSLDYFGVYSEAGDLIWLAPSGGILASYFDNPLPLEIDLRAGVKKYFDVPVVCFDNRFVNEYGYLFFDVNTNEAIKFCIFGNYCDDTGRHYPAAFSVDVWSYSNGAQGAVLYSDITNVVELNDAGDYSGTSVCFALPDTSGLDEYYFEITLLNSDAYGNVTEEIIRSGVINDDDVRDLFDGDDNTEYYHFREGNCGNDDSPNLFTEGGGGPGECDPNNSNDDCDNDGVNNGLDECPSTPPNVAVNAVGCDDVTLPGQDVVVFNDINIFDEEAMKDPDNVLLVQNLLNFSTLGSRNDGDVVLMDRGRGANCNTIVGNGECSDIGWSTMRSTIEGEGFILMDIFSTSGSLTEIPEDVKIVFLVMPTVAYTVSEINTLKAFAAQGGRIVFIGEHQSYYTGIEVENQFLVDMGAVLTNTGGSIDCSYNIIPSSSNREHPIMEGIEELTIACASVIELGPNDAALFYDISNTYVLAGVARIDTTPINQLSPVNNTKRTNVVSDVMSNPSSASGK
;
A
#
# COMPACT_ATOMS: atom_id res chain seq x y z
N MET A 1 -23.37 61.32 -50.29
CA MET A 1 -23.76 61.80 -48.95
C MET A 1 -22.72 61.21 -48.00
N PHE A 2 -21.59 61.91 -47.80
CA PHE A 2 -21.30 62.95 -46.80
C PHE A 2 -20.38 62.35 -45.71
N PHE A 3 -19.09 62.79 -45.72
CA PHE A 3 -18.15 62.95 -44.59
C PHE A 3 -17.70 61.68 -43.81
N ALA A 4 -16.49 61.53 -43.27
CA ALA A 4 -15.26 62.31 -43.07
C ALA A 4 -14.10 61.30 -42.84
N LEU A 5 -12.85 61.53 -43.28
CA LEU A 5 -11.71 62.10 -42.49
C LEU A 5 -11.60 61.50 -41.07
N SER A 6 -10.47 61.03 -40.53
CA SER A 6 -9.05 61.30 -40.78
C SER A 6 -8.15 60.42 -39.87
N GLY A 7 -6.90 60.20 -40.27
CA GLY A 7 -5.76 59.79 -39.40
C GLY A 7 -5.36 58.32 -39.49
N LEU A 8 -4.09 57.90 -39.53
CA LEU A 8 -2.80 58.58 -39.36
C LEU A 8 -1.69 57.72 -40.01
N LEU A 9 -0.73 58.43 -40.64
CA LEU A 9 0.71 58.16 -40.71
C LEU A 9 1.23 56.70 -40.81
N PHE A 10 1.67 56.29 -42.01
CA PHE A 10 2.78 55.35 -42.16
C PHE A 10 3.92 56.01 -42.96
N THR A 11 4.91 56.53 -42.24
CA THR A 11 6.24 56.92 -42.74
C THR A 11 7.19 55.82 -42.30
N SER A 12 7.70 54.98 -43.20
CA SER A 12 8.94 55.19 -43.99
C SER A 12 10.23 54.98 -43.17
N CYS A 13 10.98 53.94 -43.56
CA CYS A 13 12.42 53.67 -43.37
C CYS A 13 12.88 53.47 -41.92
N SER A 14 13.71 52.50 -41.56
CA SER A 14 14.85 51.90 -42.25
C SER A 14 14.98 50.44 -41.83
N LYS A 15 15.41 49.58 -42.73
CA LYS A 15 16.01 48.29 -42.38
C LYS A 15 17.21 48.59 -41.47
N ASP A 16 17.10 48.29 -40.20
CA ASP A 16 18.26 47.83 -39.45
C ASP A 16 18.36 46.34 -39.75
N GLU A 17 19.27 46.00 -40.66
CA GLU A 17 19.85 44.67 -40.72
C GLU A 17 20.59 44.44 -39.40
N ASN A 18 19.88 43.93 -38.39
CA ASN A 18 20.52 42.95 -37.53
C ASN A 18 20.77 41.74 -38.42
N SER A 19 21.98 41.70 -38.94
CA SER A 19 22.58 40.51 -39.52
C SER A 19 22.32 39.35 -38.59
N VAL A 20 21.33 38.52 -38.92
CA VAL A 20 21.37 37.11 -38.57
C VAL A 20 22.62 36.62 -39.28
N LYS A 21 23.75 36.58 -38.56
CA LYS A 21 24.91 35.85 -39.02
C LYS A 21 24.39 34.44 -39.27
N ASP A 22 24.49 33.96 -40.51
CA ASP A 22 24.49 32.52 -40.73
C ASP A 22 25.55 31.94 -39.76
N PRO A 23 25.21 30.94 -38.94
CA PRO A 23 26.17 30.35 -38.02
C PRO A 23 27.37 29.91 -38.85
N ASP A 24 28.56 30.31 -38.41
CA ASP A 24 29.81 29.88 -39.04
C ASP A 24 29.78 28.35 -39.12
N PRO A 25 29.90 27.72 -40.31
CA PRO A 25 29.79 26.27 -40.45
C PRO A 25 30.88 25.51 -39.66
N GLU A 26 31.91 26.22 -39.17
CA GLU A 26 32.93 25.67 -38.28
C GLU A 26 32.56 25.77 -36.78
N MET A 27 31.50 26.50 -36.40
CA MET A 27 31.07 26.73 -35.02
C MET A 27 29.79 25.95 -34.68
N ALA A 28 29.54 25.74 -33.40
CA ALA A 28 28.32 25.15 -32.87
C ALA A 28 27.57 26.17 -32.01
N THR A 29 26.24 26.14 -32.05
CA THR A 29 25.40 27.04 -31.23
C THR A 29 24.75 26.25 -30.11
N LEU A 30 24.86 26.74 -28.87
CA LEU A 30 24.30 26.11 -27.68
C LEU A 30 23.12 26.92 -27.12
N SER A 31 22.08 26.24 -26.66
CA SER A 31 20.93 26.83 -25.98
C SER A 31 20.46 25.90 -24.86
N PHE A 32 19.95 26.47 -23.77
CA PHE A 32 19.51 25.71 -22.60
C PHE A 32 18.00 25.87 -22.38
N GLY A 33 17.36 24.78 -21.97
CA GLY A 33 16.01 24.74 -21.42
C GLY A 33 16.07 24.43 -19.92
N ALA A 34 15.17 25.02 -19.13
CA ALA A 34 14.98 24.64 -17.73
C ALA A 34 13.77 23.70 -17.61
N ILE A 35 13.96 22.56 -16.95
CA ILE A 35 12.88 21.64 -16.59
C ILE A 35 12.78 21.61 -15.07
N LEU A 36 11.63 22.01 -14.54
CA LEU A 36 11.32 21.87 -13.12
C LEU A 36 10.96 20.39 -12.88
N GLU A 37 11.76 19.73 -12.05
CA GLU A 37 11.48 18.37 -11.60
C GLU A 37 10.69 18.43 -10.29
N ASP A 38 9.58 17.69 -10.24
CA ASP A 38 8.77 17.57 -9.03
C ASP A 38 9.49 16.60 -8.08
N PHE A 39 9.82 17.08 -6.89
CA PHE A 39 10.63 16.32 -5.94
C PHE A 39 9.70 15.41 -5.13
N ASP A 40 9.59 14.14 -5.52
CA ASP A 40 9.00 13.10 -4.67
C ASP A 40 9.89 12.90 -3.43
N THR A 41 9.71 13.73 -2.41
CA THR A 41 10.44 13.63 -1.14
C THR A 41 9.94 12.43 -0.36
N ASN A 42 10.39 11.22 -0.68
CA ASN A 42 10.19 10.03 0.16
C ASN A 42 11.44 9.54 0.90
N ARG A 43 12.56 10.31 0.94
CA ARG A 43 13.71 10.10 1.85
C ARG A 43 14.45 11.41 2.13
N ALA A 44 14.78 11.65 3.41
CA ALA A 44 15.35 12.89 3.94
C ALA A 44 16.67 13.33 3.26
N ALA A 45 16.67 14.50 2.64
CA ALA A 45 17.89 15.25 2.40
C ALA A 45 18.41 15.79 3.75
N SER A 46 19.70 15.58 4.03
CA SER A 46 20.39 16.21 5.15
C SER A 46 20.11 17.72 5.17
N LYS A 47 19.68 18.26 6.31
CA LYS A 47 19.47 19.71 6.54
C LYS A 47 20.65 20.59 6.06
N GLN A 48 21.83 20.01 5.91
CA GLN A 48 23.06 20.70 5.52
C GLN A 48 23.14 21.04 4.02
N SER A 49 22.32 20.42 3.15
CA SER A 49 22.32 20.68 1.69
C SER A 49 21.16 21.55 1.19
N LEU A 50 20.19 21.88 2.06
CA LEU A 50 19.02 22.69 1.71
C LEU A 50 19.30 24.20 1.78
N ASP A 51 20.30 24.61 2.58
CA ASP A 51 20.72 26.02 2.70
C ASP A 51 21.25 26.62 1.38
N GLU A 52 21.56 25.78 0.38
CA GLU A 52 22.06 26.20 -0.94
C GLU A 52 20.94 26.30 -2.01
N LEU A 53 19.72 25.84 -1.71
CA LEU A 53 18.57 25.92 -2.63
C LEU A 53 17.70 27.16 -2.38
N PRO A 54 17.18 27.80 -3.44
CA PRO A 54 16.21 28.88 -3.28
C PRO A 54 14.87 28.37 -2.75
N GLU A 55 14.18 29.15 -1.92
CA GLU A 55 12.78 28.88 -1.58
C GLU A 55 11.91 28.93 -2.86
N CYS A 56 10.95 28.03 -2.99
CA CYS A 56 10.00 28.03 -4.10
C CYS A 56 9.13 29.28 -4.04
N GLN A 57 9.37 30.20 -4.97
CA GLN A 57 8.62 31.44 -5.10
C GLN A 57 7.67 31.35 -6.28
N ASP A 58 6.47 31.93 -6.12
CA ASP A 58 5.52 32.15 -7.20
C ASP A 58 5.98 33.37 -8.05
N ALA A 59 7.09 33.19 -8.76
CA ALA A 59 7.75 34.20 -9.59
C ALA A 59 8.02 33.64 -10.99
N ASP A 60 7.77 34.46 -12.02
CA ASP A 60 7.99 34.05 -13.41
C ASP A 60 9.51 34.02 -13.74
N PRO A 61 10.01 32.91 -14.33
CA PRO A 61 11.40 32.82 -14.76
C PRO A 61 11.68 33.77 -15.93
N PHE A 62 12.76 34.55 -15.83
CA PHE A 62 13.08 35.62 -16.78
C PHE A 62 14.45 35.45 -17.44
N TYR A 63 15.47 35.04 -16.69
CA TYR A 63 16.81 34.81 -17.22
C TYR A 63 17.52 33.69 -16.48
N VAL A 64 18.56 33.14 -17.10
CA VAL A 64 19.45 32.14 -16.48
C VAL A 64 20.85 32.68 -16.31
N MET A 65 21.57 32.13 -15.34
CA MET A 65 22.97 32.41 -15.06
C MET A 65 23.77 31.12 -15.20
N ILE A 66 24.84 31.13 -16.00
CA ILE A 66 25.61 29.91 -16.29
C ILE A 66 27.12 30.09 -16.11
N ILE A 67 27.80 28.96 -15.89
CA ILE A 67 29.26 28.85 -16.01
C ILE A 67 29.56 27.64 -16.90
N LEU A 68 30.29 27.86 -18.00
CA LEU A 68 30.81 26.79 -18.85
C LEU A 68 32.33 26.75 -18.77
N SER A 69 32.89 25.55 -18.65
CA SER A 69 34.32 25.30 -18.73
C SER A 69 34.68 24.33 -19.86
N GLN A 70 35.93 24.42 -20.33
CA GLN A 70 36.53 23.46 -21.24
C GLN A 70 37.88 23.04 -20.67
N GLY A 71 38.05 21.74 -20.41
CA GLY A 71 39.26 21.21 -19.79
C GLY A 71 39.57 21.83 -18.41
N GLY A 72 38.53 22.19 -17.65
CA GLY A 72 38.64 22.83 -16.32
C GLY A 72 38.96 24.32 -16.34
N THR A 73 38.96 24.98 -17.51
CA THR A 73 39.10 26.44 -17.62
C THR A 73 37.77 27.07 -18.03
N ASN A 74 37.28 28.05 -17.27
CA ASN A 74 36.02 28.75 -17.57
C ASN A 74 36.13 29.49 -18.91
N VAL A 75 35.22 29.19 -19.83
CA VAL A 75 35.13 29.78 -21.17
C VAL A 75 33.97 30.76 -21.31
N VAL A 76 32.89 30.57 -20.54
CA VAL A 76 31.73 31.48 -20.46
C VAL A 76 31.32 31.61 -19.00
N GLY A 77 31.29 32.84 -18.48
CA GLY A 77 31.03 33.10 -17.06
C GLY A 77 32.20 32.73 -16.14
N SER A 78 32.04 33.04 -14.85
CA SER A 78 32.98 32.68 -13.80
C SER A 78 32.26 32.60 -12.46
N GLU A 79 32.87 32.01 -11.43
CA GLU A 79 32.28 31.93 -10.10
C GLU A 79 31.95 33.32 -9.51
N GLU A 80 32.81 34.32 -9.74
CA GLU A 80 32.60 35.70 -9.27
C GLU A 80 31.58 36.48 -10.12
N ALA A 81 31.34 36.03 -11.36
CA ALA A 81 30.43 36.66 -12.31
C ALA A 81 29.89 35.63 -13.31
N PRO A 82 28.84 34.88 -12.97
CA PRO A 82 28.20 33.95 -13.90
C PRO A 82 27.60 34.71 -15.09
N PHE A 83 27.50 34.08 -16.24
CA PHE A 83 27.04 34.74 -17.46
C PHE A 83 25.52 34.72 -17.57
N ARG A 84 24.91 35.90 -17.74
CA ARG A 84 23.46 36.08 -17.85
C ARG A 84 22.97 35.85 -19.28
N ILE A 85 21.91 35.06 -19.44
CA ILE A 85 21.20 34.87 -20.70
C ILE A 85 19.69 34.99 -20.46
N ASN A 86 19.00 35.85 -21.20
CA ASN A 86 17.55 35.99 -21.06
C ASN A 86 16.83 34.77 -21.64
N LEU A 87 15.69 34.41 -21.06
CA LEU A 87 14.78 33.43 -21.64
C LEU A 87 14.01 34.05 -22.82
N ALA A 88 13.63 33.21 -23.77
CA ALA A 88 12.72 33.61 -24.84
C ALA A 88 11.33 33.90 -24.23
N THR A 89 10.64 34.91 -24.76
CA THR A 89 9.34 35.36 -24.22
C THR A 89 8.35 34.20 -24.11
N ASP A 90 7.79 34.02 -22.91
CA ASP A 90 6.84 32.95 -22.56
C ASP A 90 7.37 31.52 -22.81
N GLN A 91 8.69 31.32 -22.80
CA GLN A 91 9.32 30.01 -23.02
C GLN A 91 10.43 29.76 -21.97
N LEU A 92 10.64 28.50 -21.61
CA LEU A 92 11.68 28.10 -20.64
C LEU A 92 13.04 27.80 -21.27
N PHE A 93 13.34 28.37 -22.44
CA PHE A 93 14.65 28.23 -23.08
C PHE A 93 15.30 29.58 -23.41
N THR A 94 16.62 29.60 -23.46
CA THR A 94 17.43 30.82 -23.65
C THR A 94 17.32 31.41 -25.07
N VAL A 95 17.40 32.73 -25.18
CA VAL A 95 17.65 33.39 -26.48
C VAL A 95 19.07 33.11 -26.98
N GLU A 96 19.29 33.16 -28.28
CA GLU A 96 20.62 33.00 -28.86
C GLU A 96 21.52 34.19 -28.50
N VAL A 97 22.74 33.88 -28.07
CA VAL A 97 23.77 34.87 -27.72
C VAL A 97 25.11 34.49 -28.36
N PRO A 98 25.90 35.47 -28.87
CA PRO A 98 27.18 35.20 -29.53
C PRO A 98 28.20 34.46 -28.64
N GLU A 99 28.11 34.62 -27.33
CA GLU A 99 28.99 33.98 -26.34
C GLU A 99 28.77 32.45 -26.25
N LEU A 100 27.66 31.93 -26.80
CA LEU A 100 27.37 30.51 -26.94
C LEU A 100 27.55 29.98 -28.38
N GLU A 101 28.16 30.77 -29.26
CA GLU A 101 28.75 30.29 -30.53
C GLU A 101 30.15 29.76 -30.24
N LEU A 102 30.25 28.46 -29.96
CA LEU A 102 31.47 27.82 -29.47
C LEU A 102 32.15 26.98 -30.56
N ILE A 103 33.49 26.88 -30.50
CA ILE A 103 34.22 25.96 -31.38
C ILE A 103 33.85 24.50 -31.01
N PRO A 104 33.80 23.58 -31.98
CA PRO A 104 33.53 22.17 -31.72
C PRO A 104 34.50 21.59 -30.68
N GLY A 105 33.97 20.85 -29.72
CA GLY A 105 34.70 20.32 -28.59
C GLY A 105 33.79 19.90 -27.44
N THR A 106 34.39 19.30 -26.41
CA THR A 106 33.69 18.92 -25.18
C THR A 106 33.74 20.07 -24.18
N TYR A 107 32.58 20.44 -23.65
CA TYR A 107 32.40 21.47 -22.64
C TYR A 107 31.72 20.88 -21.40
N SER A 108 31.88 21.54 -20.26
CA SER A 108 31.21 21.20 -19.00
C SER A 108 30.37 22.39 -18.56
N LEU A 109 29.09 22.17 -18.30
CA LEU A 109 28.24 23.14 -17.61
C LEU A 109 28.39 22.93 -16.11
N ASP A 110 28.97 23.90 -15.43
CA ASP A 110 29.39 23.77 -14.03
C ASP A 110 28.44 24.50 -13.06
N TYR A 111 27.65 25.44 -13.57
CA TYR A 111 26.62 26.16 -12.81
C TYR A 111 25.44 26.52 -13.72
N PHE A 112 24.22 26.39 -13.20
CA PHE A 112 23.00 26.81 -13.88
C PHE A 112 21.94 27.23 -12.85
N GLY A 113 21.55 28.50 -12.86
CA GLY A 113 20.48 29.03 -11.99
C GLY A 113 19.47 29.86 -12.78
N VAL A 114 18.20 29.80 -12.40
CA VAL A 114 17.07 30.48 -13.04
C VAL A 114 16.57 31.60 -12.14
N TYR A 115 16.38 32.79 -12.71
CA TYR A 115 16.13 34.02 -11.97
C TYR A 115 14.90 34.78 -12.47
N SER A 116 14.25 35.51 -11.55
CA SER A 116 13.12 36.42 -11.83
C SER A 116 13.59 37.71 -12.51
N GLU A 117 12.66 38.51 -13.05
CA GLU A 117 12.99 39.85 -13.58
C GLU A 117 13.61 40.76 -12.49
N ALA A 118 13.18 40.58 -11.24
CA ALA A 118 13.66 41.33 -10.08
C ALA A 118 15.07 40.90 -9.63
N GLY A 119 15.57 39.76 -10.14
CA GLY A 119 16.90 39.23 -9.87
C GLY A 119 16.96 38.23 -8.72
N ASP A 120 15.82 37.70 -8.29
CA ASP A 120 15.73 36.64 -7.27
C ASP A 120 16.03 35.28 -7.92
N LEU A 121 16.81 34.44 -7.24
CA LEU A 121 17.04 33.05 -7.68
C LEU A 121 15.77 32.24 -7.40
N ILE A 122 15.15 31.71 -8.46
CA ILE A 122 13.90 30.95 -8.39
C ILE A 122 14.20 29.44 -8.38
N TRP A 123 15.08 28.97 -9.26
CA TRP A 123 15.46 27.56 -9.35
C TRP A 123 16.97 27.40 -9.52
N LEU A 124 17.54 26.34 -8.96
CA LEU A 124 18.95 26.03 -9.07
C LEU A 124 19.16 24.60 -9.57
N ALA A 125 20.06 24.42 -10.53
CA ALA A 125 20.49 23.08 -10.93
C ALA A 125 21.43 22.50 -9.87
N PRO A 126 21.19 21.25 -9.44
CA PRO A 126 22.00 20.63 -8.39
C PRO A 126 23.41 20.33 -8.91
N SER A 127 24.42 20.76 -8.15
CA SER A 127 25.83 20.47 -8.39
C SER A 127 26.42 19.66 -7.25
N GLY A 128 26.65 18.36 -7.46
CA GLY A 128 27.16 17.46 -6.43
C GLY A 128 26.23 17.25 -5.22
N GLY A 129 26.74 16.51 -4.22
CA GLY A 129 25.98 16.18 -3.01
C GLY A 129 24.92 15.08 -3.20
N ILE A 130 24.11 14.85 -2.16
CA ILE A 130 23.04 13.84 -2.16
C ILE A 130 21.98 14.18 -3.22
N LEU A 131 21.62 15.46 -3.37
CA LEU A 131 20.63 15.92 -4.35
C LEU A 131 21.00 15.58 -5.81
N ALA A 132 22.27 15.70 -6.20
CA ALA A 132 22.71 15.35 -7.55
C ALA A 132 22.46 13.88 -7.92
N SER A 133 22.42 12.96 -6.94
CA SER A 133 22.19 11.53 -7.20
C SER A 133 20.77 11.18 -7.64
N TYR A 134 19.84 12.14 -7.52
CA TYR A 134 18.43 11.98 -7.88
C TYR A 134 18.08 12.52 -9.27
N PHE A 135 19.05 13.12 -9.98
CA PHE A 135 18.84 13.63 -11.32
C PHE A 135 19.58 12.77 -12.33
N ASP A 136 18.97 12.54 -13.49
CA ASP A 136 19.60 11.77 -14.56
C ASP A 136 20.87 12.46 -15.11
N ASN A 137 20.96 13.80 -14.99
CA ASN A 137 22.02 14.63 -15.56
C ASN A 137 22.37 15.84 -14.65
N PRO A 138 22.91 15.62 -13.44
CA PRO A 138 23.28 16.71 -12.53
C PRO A 138 24.52 17.46 -13.03
N LEU A 139 24.81 18.62 -12.45
CA LEU A 139 26.04 19.34 -12.74
C LEU A 139 27.25 18.66 -12.03
N PRO A 140 28.43 18.62 -12.66
CA PRO A 140 28.77 19.18 -13.97
C PRO A 140 28.24 18.34 -15.15
N LEU A 141 27.58 18.99 -16.11
CA LEU A 141 26.99 18.34 -17.29
C LEU A 141 27.93 18.40 -18.50
N GLU A 142 28.32 17.24 -19.03
CA GLU A 142 29.22 17.14 -20.19
C GLU A 142 28.47 17.34 -21.52
N ILE A 143 28.96 18.27 -22.35
CA ILE A 143 28.36 18.73 -23.59
C ILE A 143 29.34 18.53 -24.76
N ASP A 144 29.08 17.53 -25.60
CA ASP A 144 29.79 17.34 -26.89
C ASP A 144 29.16 18.19 -28.00
N LEU A 145 29.91 19.18 -28.51
CA LEU A 145 29.53 20.07 -29.62
C LEU A 145 30.28 19.71 -30.91
N ARG A 146 29.52 19.59 -32.00
CA ARG A 146 30.02 19.29 -33.35
C ARG A 146 29.81 20.47 -34.28
N ALA A 147 30.66 20.63 -35.29
CA ALA A 147 30.57 21.73 -36.24
C ALA A 147 29.20 21.81 -36.92
N GLY A 148 28.62 23.01 -36.99
CA GLY A 148 27.36 23.29 -37.70
C GLY A 148 26.09 22.76 -37.02
N VAL A 149 26.14 22.35 -35.75
CA VAL A 149 24.94 21.91 -35.00
C VAL A 149 24.45 22.98 -34.05
N LYS A 150 23.12 23.17 -33.99
CA LYS A 150 22.45 23.88 -32.91
C LYS A 150 21.95 22.85 -31.90
N LYS A 151 22.50 22.85 -30.69
CA LYS A 151 22.18 21.86 -29.66
C LYS A 151 21.38 22.53 -28.55
N TYR A 152 20.25 21.93 -28.22
CA TYR A 152 19.42 22.30 -27.07
C TYR A 152 19.65 21.26 -25.98
N PHE A 153 19.87 21.73 -24.76
CA PHE A 153 19.99 20.88 -23.59
C PHE A 153 18.97 21.29 -22.55
N ASP A 154 18.24 20.31 -22.05
CA ASP A 154 17.37 20.48 -20.92
C ASP A 154 18.17 20.26 -19.64
N VAL A 155 18.10 21.24 -18.74
CA VAL A 155 18.82 21.23 -17.46
C VAL A 155 17.78 21.09 -16.34
N PRO A 156 17.87 20.03 -15.52
CA PRO A 156 16.96 19.85 -14.38
C PRO A 156 17.28 20.89 -13.30
N VAL A 157 16.23 21.52 -12.75
CA VAL A 157 16.35 22.56 -11.72
C VAL A 157 15.35 22.35 -10.59
N VAL A 158 15.68 22.82 -9.38
CA VAL A 158 14.88 22.65 -8.16
C VAL A 158 14.79 23.90 -7.27
N CYS A 159 13.77 23.96 -6.42
CA CYS A 159 13.59 24.91 -5.31
C CYS A 159 13.01 24.18 -4.07
N PHE A 160 12.98 24.86 -2.92
CA PHE A 160 12.53 24.31 -1.62
C PHE A 160 11.24 24.98 -1.11
N ASP A 161 10.15 24.24 -0.84
CA ASP A 161 8.88 24.80 -0.32
C ASP A 161 8.79 24.72 1.22
N ASN A 162 8.61 25.87 1.88
CA ASN A 162 8.65 26.03 3.34
C ASN A 162 7.26 26.18 4.01
N ARG A 163 6.17 25.72 3.37
CA ARG A 163 4.79 25.98 3.84
C ARG A 163 4.19 24.98 4.85
N PHE A 164 4.99 24.12 5.49
CA PHE A 164 4.47 22.97 6.25
C PHE A 164 4.12 23.18 7.74
N VAL A 165 4.04 24.41 8.27
CA VAL A 165 3.66 24.61 9.68
C VAL A 165 2.49 25.58 9.81
N ASN A 166 1.32 25.03 10.16
CA ASN A 166 0.04 25.63 10.63
C ASN A 166 -1.13 25.56 9.64
N GLU A 167 -2.01 24.56 9.79
CA GLU A 167 -3.47 24.68 10.03
C GLU A 167 -4.22 23.37 9.67
N TYR A 168 -5.12 22.95 10.57
CA TYR A 168 -6.01 21.78 10.42
C TYR A 168 -7.05 21.95 9.29
N GLY A 169 -7.31 20.87 8.53
CA GLY A 169 -8.59 20.65 7.83
C GLY A 169 -8.49 20.10 6.40
N TYR A 170 -8.86 18.83 6.22
CA TYR A 170 -8.88 18.11 4.93
C TYR A 170 -9.57 18.84 3.77
N LEU A 171 -8.99 18.76 2.57
CA LEU A 171 -9.62 18.33 1.30
C LEU A 171 -8.52 18.21 0.21
N PHE A 172 -8.32 16.98 -0.30
CA PHE A 172 -7.64 16.56 -1.54
C PHE A 172 -6.30 17.22 -1.91
N PHE A 173 -5.18 16.53 -1.69
CA PHE A 173 -4.37 15.76 -2.66
C PHE A 173 -3.30 14.99 -1.86
N ASP A 174 -2.80 13.87 -2.40
CA ASP A 174 -1.70 13.07 -1.83
C ASP A 174 -0.48 13.95 -1.54
N VAL A 175 -0.10 14.07 -0.27
CA VAL A 175 1.21 14.59 0.13
C VAL A 175 1.73 13.69 1.26
N ASN A 176 2.75 12.88 0.95
CA ASN A 176 3.50 12.12 1.93
C ASN A 176 4.16 13.09 2.92
N THR A 177 3.58 13.23 4.11
CA THR A 177 4.26 13.81 5.27
C THR A 177 5.28 12.78 5.76
N ASN A 178 6.53 12.88 5.30
CA ASN A 178 7.61 12.12 5.92
C ASN A 178 8.04 12.89 7.18
N GLU A 179 7.43 12.54 8.29
CA GLU A 179 7.89 12.94 9.60
C GLU A 179 9.17 12.13 9.92
N ALA A 180 9.94 12.57 10.91
CA ALA A 180 11.08 11.78 11.39
C ALA A 180 11.11 11.83 12.91
N ILE A 181 11.09 10.65 13.51
CA ILE A 181 11.01 10.46 14.95
C ILE A 181 12.41 10.26 15.54
N LYS A 182 12.63 10.80 16.73
CA LYS A 182 13.94 10.83 17.38
C LYS A 182 14.08 9.67 18.36
N PHE A 183 15.00 8.76 18.07
CA PHE A 183 15.35 7.65 18.97
C PHE A 183 16.76 7.84 19.54
N CYS A 184 16.93 7.76 20.86
CA CYS A 184 18.23 7.94 21.52
C CYS A 184 18.62 6.69 22.32
N ILE A 185 19.90 6.33 22.27
CA ILE A 185 20.49 5.20 22.97
C ILE A 185 21.55 5.70 23.96
N PHE A 186 21.51 5.17 25.18
CA PHE A 186 22.55 5.32 26.18
C PHE A 186 22.87 3.98 26.83
N GLY A 187 24.12 3.78 27.25
CA GLY A 187 24.60 2.47 27.71
C GLY A 187 25.44 2.54 28.97
N ASN A 188 25.26 1.55 29.84
CA ASN A 188 26.20 1.27 30.92
C ASN A 188 26.86 -0.10 30.75
N TYR A 189 28.14 -0.16 31.11
CA TYR A 189 28.87 -1.40 31.27
C TYR A 189 29.21 -1.60 32.75
N CYS A 190 29.01 -2.80 33.27
CA CYS A 190 29.35 -3.17 34.64
C CYS A 190 30.37 -4.31 34.68
N ASP A 191 31.50 -4.05 35.35
CA ASP A 191 32.53 -5.07 35.54
C ASP A 191 32.07 -6.20 36.48
N ASP A 192 32.90 -7.25 36.62
CA ASP A 192 32.61 -8.42 37.48
C ASP A 192 32.28 -8.05 38.95
N THR A 193 32.71 -6.87 39.41
CA THR A 193 32.44 -6.38 40.77
C THR A 193 31.10 -5.66 40.90
N GLY A 194 30.39 -5.46 39.78
CA GLY A 194 29.16 -4.70 39.67
C GLY A 194 29.40 -3.18 39.64
N ARG A 195 30.61 -2.73 39.33
CA ARG A 195 30.91 -1.30 39.23
C ARG A 195 30.51 -0.77 37.85
N HIS A 196 29.73 0.30 37.84
CA HIS A 196 29.20 0.92 36.64
C HIS A 196 30.19 1.87 35.96
N TYR A 197 30.24 1.81 34.64
CA TYR A 197 30.93 2.74 33.75
C TYR A 197 29.99 3.15 32.59
N PRO A 198 30.16 4.33 31.99
CA PRO A 198 29.54 4.63 30.70
C PRO A 198 30.07 3.66 29.63
N ALA A 199 29.18 3.00 28.89
CA ALA A 199 29.58 2.08 27.83
C ALA A 199 30.07 2.86 26.59
N ALA A 200 31.14 2.37 25.95
CA ALA A 200 31.47 2.74 24.58
C ALA A 200 30.82 1.73 23.64
N PHE A 201 30.10 2.19 22.61
CA PHE A 201 29.35 1.35 21.69
C PHE A 201 29.27 1.96 20.29
N SER A 202 29.08 1.12 19.28
CA SER A 202 28.65 1.50 17.93
C SER A 202 27.26 0.98 17.64
N VAL A 203 26.56 1.65 16.72
CA VAL A 203 25.21 1.30 16.29
C VAL A 203 25.12 1.31 14.77
N ASP A 204 24.53 0.24 14.23
CA ASP A 204 24.10 0.14 12.85
C ASP A 204 22.57 0.05 12.80
N VAL A 205 21.97 0.73 11.83
CA VAL A 205 20.51 0.85 11.69
C VAL A 205 20.13 0.65 10.22
N TRP A 206 19.14 -0.19 9.98
CA TRP A 206 18.56 -0.44 8.67
C TRP A 206 17.07 -0.20 8.71
N SER A 207 16.48 0.24 7.59
CA SER A 207 15.03 0.10 7.40
C SER A 207 14.71 -1.39 7.38
N TYR A 208 13.61 -1.81 7.98
CA TYR A 208 13.17 -3.19 7.96
C TYR A 208 11.81 -3.28 7.28
N SER A 209 11.61 -4.31 6.47
CA SER A 209 10.32 -4.55 5.80
C SER A 209 10.27 -6.00 5.33
N ASN A 210 9.09 -6.61 5.37
CA ASN A 210 8.88 -7.97 4.86
C ASN A 210 9.85 -9.02 5.46
N GLY A 211 10.19 -8.89 6.74
CA GLY A 211 11.10 -9.82 7.42
C GLY A 211 12.57 -9.75 6.97
N ALA A 212 12.98 -8.68 6.28
CA ALA A 212 14.34 -8.51 5.78
C ALA A 212 14.90 -7.10 5.99
N GLN A 213 16.21 -7.02 6.21
CA GLN A 213 16.96 -5.76 6.24
C GLN A 213 16.91 -5.09 4.86
N GLY A 214 16.44 -3.85 4.84
CA GLY A 214 16.38 -2.99 3.68
C GLY A 214 17.59 -2.05 3.58
N ALA A 215 17.33 -0.77 3.38
CA ALA A 215 18.36 0.25 3.23
C ALA A 215 19.10 0.50 4.55
N VAL A 216 20.42 0.68 4.48
CA VAL A 216 21.22 1.16 5.61
C VAL A 216 20.83 2.62 5.89
N LEU A 217 20.31 2.91 7.09
CA LEU A 217 19.96 4.25 7.54
C LEU A 217 21.16 4.90 8.25
N TYR A 218 21.83 4.13 9.11
CA TYR A 218 23.01 4.56 9.85
C TYR A 218 23.97 3.39 9.94
N SER A 219 25.27 3.66 9.87
CA SER A 219 26.28 2.61 10.04
C SER A 219 27.47 3.13 10.81
N ASP A 220 27.97 2.30 11.73
CA ASP A 220 29.12 2.53 12.59
C ASP A 220 29.06 3.87 13.36
N ILE A 221 27.86 4.22 13.85
CA ILE A 221 27.69 5.44 14.64
C ILE A 221 28.11 5.17 16.08
N THR A 222 29.15 5.87 16.52
CA THR A 222 29.76 5.68 17.83
C THR A 222 29.43 6.79 18.82
N ASN A 223 29.36 6.42 20.09
CA ASN A 223 29.26 7.39 21.18
C ASN A 223 30.65 7.84 21.67
N VAL A 224 30.70 8.97 22.38
CA VAL A 224 31.95 9.51 22.94
C VAL A 224 31.99 9.20 24.44
N VAL A 225 33.08 8.57 24.89
CA VAL A 225 33.37 8.32 26.31
C VAL A 225 34.68 8.99 26.69
N GLU A 226 34.65 9.95 27.60
CA GLU A 226 35.82 10.78 27.96
C GLU A 226 35.96 10.99 29.46
N LEU A 227 37.21 11.21 29.91
CA LEU A 227 37.53 11.58 31.29
C LEU A 227 37.41 13.09 31.46
N ASN A 228 36.54 13.53 32.37
CA ASN A 228 36.35 14.95 32.64
C ASN A 228 37.43 15.54 33.58
N ASP A 229 37.43 16.87 33.73
CA ASP A 229 38.39 17.60 34.58
C ASP A 229 38.33 17.24 36.08
N ALA A 230 37.26 16.57 36.53
CA ALA A 230 37.10 16.07 37.89
C ALA A 230 37.67 14.64 38.09
N GLY A 231 38.10 13.98 37.01
CA GLY A 231 38.62 12.61 37.02
C GLY A 231 37.55 11.52 36.93
N ASP A 232 36.33 11.88 36.50
CA ASP A 232 35.22 10.93 36.28
C ASP A 232 34.99 10.71 34.78
N TYR A 233 34.69 9.48 34.39
CA TYR A 233 34.32 9.17 33.00
C TYR A 233 32.86 9.55 32.74
N SER A 234 32.61 10.17 31.59
CA SER A 234 31.29 10.54 31.09
C SER A 234 31.09 10.00 29.67
N GLY A 235 29.90 9.50 29.37
CA GLY A 235 29.51 9.05 28.03
C GLY A 235 28.42 9.93 27.44
N THR A 236 28.41 10.11 26.12
CA THR A 236 27.29 10.74 25.40
C THR A 236 26.26 9.70 24.97
N SER A 237 25.01 10.12 24.76
CA SER A 237 24.01 9.33 24.05
C SER A 237 24.24 9.43 22.53
N VAL A 238 23.74 8.45 21.78
CA VAL A 238 23.65 8.49 20.31
C VAL A 238 22.19 8.62 19.95
N CYS A 239 21.84 9.54 19.05
CA CYS A 239 20.46 9.73 18.63
C CYS A 239 20.34 9.64 17.12
N PHE A 240 19.26 9.02 16.66
CA PHE A 240 18.91 8.77 15.28
C PHE A 240 17.62 9.53 14.94
N ALA A 241 17.52 9.99 13.70
CA ALA A 241 16.28 10.49 13.13
C ALA A 241 15.74 9.39 12.21
N LEU A 242 14.72 8.68 12.66
CA LEU A 242 14.16 7.53 11.95
C LEU A 242 13.00 8.01 11.05
N PRO A 243 12.91 7.53 9.79
CA PRO A 243 11.83 7.91 8.89
C PRO A 243 10.45 7.48 9.39
N ASP A 244 9.53 8.42 9.59
CA ASP A 244 8.15 8.18 10.06
C ASP A 244 7.17 8.51 8.93
N THR A 245 6.87 7.50 8.14
CA THR A 245 5.98 7.52 6.98
C THR A 245 4.54 7.21 7.39
N SER A 246 3.60 7.31 6.45
CA SER A 246 2.23 6.89 6.73
C SER A 246 2.13 5.36 6.83
N GLY A 247 1.93 4.84 8.04
CA GLY A 247 1.83 3.41 8.31
C GLY A 247 2.68 3.03 9.53
N LEU A 248 2.90 1.73 9.73
CA LEU A 248 3.87 1.25 10.70
C LEU A 248 5.24 1.15 10.02
N ASP A 249 6.24 1.84 10.54
CA ASP A 249 7.61 1.81 10.02
C ASP A 249 8.52 0.99 10.92
N GLU A 250 9.22 0.00 10.34
CA GLU A 250 10.11 -0.86 11.09
C GLU A 250 11.59 -0.52 10.83
N TYR A 251 12.41 -0.65 11.88
CA TYR A 251 13.84 -0.42 11.84
C TYR A 251 14.57 -1.53 12.56
N TYR A 252 15.59 -2.08 11.93
CA TYR A 252 16.46 -3.07 12.55
C TYR A 252 17.72 -2.39 13.09
N PHE A 253 18.03 -2.63 14.36
CA PHE A 253 19.19 -2.09 15.05
C PHE A 253 20.17 -3.19 15.43
N GLU A 254 21.46 -2.88 15.37
CA GLU A 254 22.52 -3.66 16.01
C GLU A 254 23.38 -2.74 16.87
N ILE A 255 23.58 -3.11 18.14
CA ILE A 255 24.43 -2.39 19.09
C ILE A 255 25.64 -3.26 19.41
N THR A 256 26.82 -2.75 19.08
CA THR A 256 28.10 -3.43 19.34
C THR A 256 28.84 -2.76 20.48
N LEU A 257 29.26 -3.55 21.49
CA LEU A 257 30.06 -3.03 22.59
C LEU A 257 31.50 -2.81 22.14
N LEU A 258 32.10 -1.67 22.52
CA LEU A 258 33.47 -1.30 22.16
C LEU A 258 34.40 -1.29 23.36
N ASN A 259 35.71 -1.41 23.09
CA ASN A 259 36.74 -1.17 24.10
C ASN A 259 36.72 0.30 24.59
N SER A 260 37.02 0.52 25.87
CA SER A 260 37.06 1.88 26.44
C SER A 260 38.15 2.02 27.49
N ASP A 261 38.75 3.21 27.59
CA ASP A 261 39.65 3.55 28.70
C ASP A 261 38.95 3.50 30.07
N ALA A 262 37.62 3.60 30.11
CA ALA A 262 36.84 3.59 31.36
C ALA A 262 36.86 2.22 32.07
N TYR A 263 36.77 1.12 31.31
CA TYR A 263 36.65 -0.24 31.84
C TYR A 263 37.63 -1.24 31.22
N GLY A 264 38.45 -0.82 30.26
CA GLY A 264 39.47 -1.62 29.61
C GLY A 264 38.96 -2.39 28.40
N ASN A 265 39.59 -3.55 28.16
CA ASN A 265 39.30 -4.36 26.98
C ASN A 265 38.13 -5.31 27.22
N VAL A 266 37.19 -5.34 26.28
CA VAL A 266 36.05 -6.25 26.19
C VAL A 266 36.12 -7.02 24.87
N THR A 267 35.27 -8.03 24.70
CA THR A 267 35.03 -8.62 23.39
C THR A 267 34.13 -7.66 22.62
N GLU A 268 34.59 -7.15 21.48
CA GLU A 268 33.75 -6.31 20.62
C GLU A 268 32.81 -7.21 19.81
N GLU A 269 31.56 -7.28 20.25
CA GLU A 269 30.51 -8.09 19.65
C GLU A 269 29.14 -7.40 19.76
N ILE A 270 28.19 -7.85 18.95
CA ILE A 270 26.82 -7.38 19.00
C ILE A 270 26.20 -7.86 20.31
N ILE A 271 25.86 -6.91 21.17
CA ILE A 271 25.26 -7.18 22.49
C ILE A 271 23.74 -7.07 22.45
N ARG A 272 23.20 -6.31 21.49
CA ARG A 272 21.76 -6.14 21.26
C ARG A 272 21.47 -6.11 19.77
N SER A 273 20.39 -6.77 19.37
CA SER A 273 19.82 -6.64 18.03
C SER A 273 18.31 -6.80 18.09
N GLY A 274 17.61 -6.19 17.15
CA GLY A 274 16.15 -6.33 17.07
C GLY A 274 15.51 -5.33 16.12
N VAL A 275 14.25 -5.60 15.81
CA VAL A 275 13.38 -4.70 15.05
C VAL A 275 12.58 -3.88 16.05
N ILE A 276 12.52 -2.56 15.86
CA ILE A 276 11.59 -1.67 16.56
C ILE A 276 10.77 -0.92 15.53
N ASN A 277 9.58 -0.46 15.90
CA ASN A 277 8.74 0.35 15.02
C ASN A 277 8.62 1.81 15.50
N ASP A 278 7.91 2.63 14.73
CA ASP A 278 7.65 4.02 15.05
C ASP A 278 6.82 4.22 16.33
N ASP A 279 5.93 3.29 16.67
CA ASP A 279 5.19 3.31 17.94
C ASP A 279 6.10 3.07 19.15
N ASP A 280 7.03 2.10 19.08
CA ASP A 280 8.04 1.86 20.13
C ASP A 280 8.89 3.11 20.41
N VAL A 281 9.18 3.87 19.36
CA VAL A 281 9.97 5.11 19.45
C VAL A 281 9.13 6.25 20.04
N ARG A 282 7.85 6.36 19.67
CA ARG A 282 6.92 7.38 20.20
C ARG A 282 6.60 7.15 21.68
N ASP A 283 6.58 5.91 22.15
CA ASP A 283 6.40 5.57 23.57
C ASP A 283 7.51 6.13 24.48
N LEU A 284 8.66 6.50 23.91
CA LEU A 284 9.74 7.16 24.62
C LEU A 284 9.57 8.68 24.72
N PHE A 285 8.58 9.28 24.06
CA PHE A 285 8.40 10.73 24.06
C PHE A 285 7.83 11.22 25.40
N ASP A 286 8.48 12.23 25.99
CA ASP A 286 8.03 12.93 27.20
C ASP A 286 7.65 14.37 26.87
N GLY A 287 6.41 14.55 26.38
CA GLY A 287 5.92 15.83 25.90
C GLY A 287 6.48 16.22 24.53
N ASP A 288 6.29 17.49 24.15
CA ASP A 288 6.44 17.93 22.74
C ASP A 288 7.91 18.04 22.25
N ASP A 289 8.90 18.07 23.15
CA ASP A 289 10.31 18.39 22.83
C ASP A 289 11.33 17.39 23.42
N ASN A 290 10.90 16.37 24.16
CA ASN A 290 11.79 15.49 24.91
C ASN A 290 11.54 14.02 24.56
N THR A 291 12.62 13.24 24.51
CA THR A 291 12.58 11.78 24.30
C THR A 291 13.47 11.13 25.35
N GLU A 292 12.92 10.17 26.08
CA GLU A 292 13.67 9.30 26.97
C GLU A 292 14.56 8.38 26.13
N TYR A 293 15.76 8.10 26.61
CA TYR A 293 16.68 7.23 25.89
C TYR A 293 16.36 5.77 26.21
N TYR A 294 16.51 4.90 25.20
CA TYR A 294 16.68 3.48 25.45
C TYR A 294 18.01 3.27 26.20
N HIS A 295 17.91 2.71 27.39
CA HIS A 295 19.03 2.50 28.29
C HIS A 295 19.39 1.02 28.38
N PHE A 296 20.47 0.61 27.71
CA PHE A 296 20.99 -0.75 27.85
C PHE A 296 21.99 -0.89 29.01
N ARG A 297 22.04 -2.08 29.61
CA ARG A 297 22.92 -2.41 30.74
C ARG A 297 23.65 -3.71 30.50
N GLU A 298 24.93 -3.60 30.13
CA GLU A 298 25.76 -4.74 29.78
C GLU A 298 26.67 -5.18 30.94
N GLY A 299 26.84 -6.48 31.13
CA GLY A 299 27.62 -7.07 32.23
C GLY A 299 26.86 -7.18 33.56
N ASN A 300 27.57 -7.14 34.69
CA ASN A 300 27.00 -7.47 36.00
C ASN A 300 26.28 -6.28 36.67
N CYS A 301 25.37 -5.63 35.95
CA CYS A 301 24.68 -4.41 36.40
C CYS A 301 23.50 -4.66 37.35
N GLY A 302 22.97 -5.90 37.40
CA GLY A 302 21.88 -6.30 38.30
C GLY A 302 20.52 -5.65 38.03
N ASN A 303 20.36 -4.97 36.89
CA ASN A 303 19.12 -4.40 36.38
C ASN A 303 19.06 -4.65 34.88
N ASP A 304 17.86 -4.82 34.34
CA ASP A 304 17.60 -5.04 32.92
C ASP A 304 17.60 -3.71 32.13
N ASP A 305 17.56 -3.83 30.81
CA ASP A 305 17.40 -2.69 29.90
C ASP A 305 16.07 -1.95 30.15
N SER A 306 16.02 -0.67 29.78
CA SER A 306 14.84 0.18 29.99
C SER A 306 14.62 1.17 28.84
N PRO A 307 13.47 1.10 28.13
CA PRO A 307 12.55 -0.04 28.07
C PRO A 307 13.21 -1.27 27.43
N ASN A 308 12.56 -2.43 27.49
CA ASN A 308 13.10 -3.64 26.86
C ASN A 308 12.71 -3.69 25.37
N LEU A 309 13.62 -3.24 24.49
CA LEU A 309 13.36 -3.11 23.04
C LEU A 309 14.16 -4.08 22.16
N PHE A 310 15.28 -4.62 22.65
CA PHE A 310 16.18 -5.44 21.85
C PHE A 310 16.54 -6.73 22.57
N THR A 311 16.84 -7.79 21.81
CA THR A 311 17.21 -9.09 22.35
C THR A 311 18.67 -9.09 22.81
N GLU A 312 18.94 -9.65 23.99
CA GLU A 312 20.30 -9.83 24.51
C GLU A 312 21.06 -10.94 23.75
N GLY A 313 22.29 -10.67 23.32
CA GLY A 313 23.23 -11.72 22.88
C GLY A 313 23.35 -11.97 21.38
N GLY A 314 23.08 -10.98 20.52
CA GLY A 314 23.47 -11.00 19.11
C GLY A 314 22.88 -12.16 18.30
N GLY A 315 21.66 -12.58 18.65
CA GLY A 315 20.88 -13.50 17.82
C GLY A 315 20.65 -12.85 16.46
N GLY A 316 21.30 -13.38 15.42
CA GLY A 316 21.01 -13.02 14.03
C GLY A 316 19.53 -13.26 13.67
N PRO A 317 19.09 -12.81 12.49
CA PRO A 317 17.69 -12.52 12.22
C PRO A 317 16.80 -13.77 12.34
N GLY A 318 15.66 -13.62 13.04
CA GLY A 318 14.48 -14.45 12.80
C GLY A 318 14.14 -15.54 13.83
N GLU A 319 14.24 -15.27 15.14
CA GLU A 319 13.36 -15.97 16.09
C GLU A 319 12.45 -14.94 16.75
N CYS A 320 11.20 -14.87 16.27
CA CYS A 320 10.12 -14.21 16.98
C CYS A 320 9.88 -14.98 18.29
N ASP A 321 9.82 -14.30 19.44
CA ASP A 321 9.51 -14.92 20.72
C ASP A 321 7.99 -14.86 20.96
N PRO A 322 7.27 -16.00 20.88
CA PRO A 322 5.82 -16.03 21.09
C PRO A 322 5.39 -15.69 22.52
N ASN A 323 6.33 -15.46 23.44
CA ASN A 323 6.05 -14.98 24.79
C ASN A 323 6.38 -13.50 24.98
N ASN A 324 6.99 -12.85 23.99
CA ASN A 324 7.21 -11.42 23.99
C ASN A 324 5.94 -10.73 23.45
N SER A 325 5.30 -9.91 24.28
CA SER A 325 4.06 -9.20 23.92
C SER A 325 4.25 -8.15 22.83
N ASN A 326 5.49 -7.75 22.56
CA ASN A 326 5.83 -6.68 21.63
C ASN A 326 6.36 -7.21 20.29
N ASP A 327 6.58 -8.52 20.18
CA ASP A 327 6.91 -9.15 18.89
C ASP A 327 5.61 -9.36 18.10
N ASP A 328 5.69 -9.27 16.78
CA ASP A 328 4.66 -9.75 15.85
C ASP A 328 5.16 -11.07 15.23
N CYS A 329 4.74 -12.19 15.82
CA CYS A 329 5.30 -13.50 15.45
C CYS A 329 4.83 -14.01 14.10
N ASP A 330 3.67 -13.58 13.61
CA ASP A 330 3.06 -14.02 12.36
C ASP A 330 3.10 -12.96 11.25
N ASN A 331 3.62 -11.77 11.57
CA ASN A 331 3.88 -10.63 10.68
C ASN A 331 2.59 -10.08 10.03
N ASP A 332 1.53 -9.97 10.82
CA ASP A 332 0.25 -9.43 10.37
C ASP A 332 0.05 -7.94 10.65
N GLY A 333 0.99 -7.31 11.36
CA GLY A 333 0.97 -5.90 11.75
C GLY A 333 0.43 -5.67 13.16
N VAL A 334 0.17 -6.72 13.96
CA VAL A 334 -0.30 -6.62 15.34
C VAL A 334 0.58 -7.45 16.28
N ASN A 335 1.11 -6.80 17.33
CA ASN A 335 1.99 -7.46 18.29
C ASN A 335 1.26 -8.55 19.09
N ASN A 336 1.95 -9.65 19.42
CA ASN A 336 1.49 -10.82 20.19
C ASN A 336 0.69 -10.49 21.46
N GLY A 337 0.95 -9.36 22.11
CA GLY A 337 0.26 -8.92 23.33
C GLY A 337 -1.14 -8.36 23.09
N LEU A 338 -1.40 -7.87 21.87
CA LEU A 338 -2.68 -7.35 21.39
C LEU A 338 -3.36 -8.30 20.40
N ASP A 339 -2.57 -9.20 19.80
CA ASP A 339 -2.99 -10.13 18.78
C ASP A 339 -3.78 -11.32 19.39
N GLU A 340 -5.07 -11.35 19.05
CA GLU A 340 -5.99 -12.45 19.40
C GLU A 340 -5.92 -13.61 18.39
N CYS A 341 -5.22 -13.42 17.27
CA CYS A 341 -5.09 -14.32 16.12
C CYS A 341 -3.62 -14.57 15.70
N PRO A 342 -2.79 -15.21 16.55
CA PRO A 342 -1.32 -15.36 16.41
C PRO A 342 -0.83 -16.35 15.34
N SER A 343 -1.62 -16.52 14.28
CA SER A 343 -1.25 -17.24 13.07
C SER A 343 -1.94 -16.65 11.83
N THR A 344 -2.20 -15.35 11.81
CA THR A 344 -2.67 -14.65 10.62
C THR A 344 -1.53 -14.64 9.58
N PRO A 345 -1.79 -15.05 8.34
CA PRO A 345 -0.77 -15.03 7.30
C PRO A 345 -0.22 -13.61 7.06
N PRO A 346 1.09 -13.44 6.83
CA PRO A 346 1.66 -12.13 6.53
C PRO A 346 1.00 -11.48 5.31
N ASN A 347 0.80 -10.15 5.36
CA ASN A 347 0.12 -9.32 4.34
C ASN A 347 -1.39 -9.53 4.20
N VAL A 348 -2.00 -10.21 5.16
CA VAL A 348 -3.45 -10.19 5.34
C VAL A 348 -3.77 -8.93 6.13
N ALA A 349 -4.74 -8.15 5.67
CA ALA A 349 -5.10 -6.93 6.38
C ALA A 349 -6.01 -7.30 7.56
N VAL A 350 -5.54 -6.96 8.75
CA VAL A 350 -6.13 -7.34 10.02
C VAL A 350 -6.82 -6.15 10.68
N ASN A 351 -7.80 -6.46 11.53
CA ASN A 351 -8.37 -5.48 12.44
C ASN A 351 -7.39 -5.15 13.58
N ALA A 352 -7.79 -4.26 14.49
CA ALA A 352 -6.94 -3.76 15.58
C ALA A 352 -6.47 -4.83 16.61
N VAL A 353 -6.88 -6.10 16.48
CA VAL A 353 -6.47 -7.20 17.36
C VAL A 353 -5.82 -8.36 16.59
N GLY A 354 -5.25 -8.11 15.41
CA GLY A 354 -4.49 -9.11 14.63
C GLY A 354 -5.37 -10.13 13.92
N CYS A 355 -6.70 -9.95 14.00
CA CYS A 355 -7.61 -10.84 13.29
C CYS A 355 -7.96 -10.22 11.94
N ASP A 356 -7.63 -10.93 10.87
CA ASP A 356 -8.07 -10.64 9.49
C ASP A 356 -9.47 -10.04 9.45
N ASP A 357 -9.56 -8.82 8.91
CA ASP A 357 -10.82 -8.14 8.78
C ASP A 357 -11.55 -8.76 7.58
N VAL A 358 -12.43 -9.71 7.89
CA VAL A 358 -13.35 -10.40 6.97
C VAL A 358 -14.16 -9.42 6.10
N THR A 359 -14.13 -8.13 6.41
CA THR A 359 -14.78 -7.08 5.61
C THR A 359 -13.99 -6.66 4.38
N LEU A 360 -12.73 -7.08 4.19
CA LEU A 360 -11.96 -6.78 2.98
C LEU A 360 -12.34 -7.69 1.80
N PRO A 361 -13.02 -7.15 0.78
CA PRO A 361 -13.55 -7.94 -0.32
C PRO A 361 -12.48 -8.63 -1.17
N GLY A 362 -12.74 -9.87 -1.59
CA GLY A 362 -11.96 -10.52 -2.66
C GLY A 362 -10.91 -11.52 -2.21
N GLN A 363 -10.79 -11.82 -0.92
CA GLN A 363 -10.02 -12.96 -0.39
C GLN A 363 -10.91 -13.87 0.48
N ASP A 364 -12.21 -13.86 0.20
CA ASP A 364 -13.26 -14.52 0.95
C ASP A 364 -14.11 -15.44 0.06
N VAL A 365 -14.92 -16.28 0.70
CA VAL A 365 -16.02 -16.98 0.03
C VAL A 365 -17.33 -16.52 0.62
N VAL A 366 -18.14 -15.82 -0.17
CA VAL A 366 -19.51 -15.47 0.20
C VAL A 366 -20.41 -16.68 -0.01
N VAL A 367 -21.16 -17.08 1.01
CA VAL A 367 -22.01 -18.28 0.98
C VAL A 367 -23.47 -17.89 1.14
N PHE A 368 -24.28 -18.25 0.14
CA PHE A 368 -25.74 -18.23 0.20
C PHE A 368 -26.27 -19.65 0.06
N ASN A 369 -27.06 -20.10 1.04
CA ASN A 369 -27.66 -21.44 1.02
C ASN A 369 -29.17 -21.43 0.74
N ASP A 370 -29.57 -20.43 -0.05
CA ASP A 370 -30.86 -20.23 -0.68
C ASP A 370 -30.57 -19.63 -2.06
N ILE A 371 -30.87 -20.37 -3.13
CA ILE A 371 -30.70 -19.92 -4.52
C ILE A 371 -31.78 -18.95 -4.94
N ASN A 372 -32.96 -19.04 -4.31
CA ASN A 372 -34.14 -18.30 -4.65
C ASN A 372 -34.03 -16.83 -4.23
N ILE A 373 -33.08 -16.47 -3.37
CA ILE A 373 -32.75 -15.06 -3.08
C ILE A 373 -32.40 -14.25 -4.35
N PHE A 374 -32.00 -14.92 -5.43
CA PHE A 374 -31.64 -14.34 -6.73
C PHE A 374 -32.69 -14.54 -7.84
N ASP A 375 -33.82 -15.19 -7.55
CA ASP A 375 -34.83 -15.47 -8.56
C ASP A 375 -35.80 -14.30 -8.81
N GLU A 376 -36.64 -14.42 -9.84
CA GLU A 376 -37.62 -13.39 -10.22
C GLU A 376 -38.64 -13.03 -9.14
N GLU A 377 -38.91 -13.89 -8.16
CA GLU A 377 -39.84 -13.57 -7.08
C GLU A 377 -39.15 -12.75 -6.00
N ALA A 378 -37.97 -13.19 -5.54
CA ALA A 378 -37.19 -12.45 -4.56
C ALA A 378 -36.67 -11.12 -5.09
N MET A 379 -36.22 -11.07 -6.35
CA MET A 379 -35.69 -9.85 -6.99
C MET A 379 -36.76 -8.77 -7.29
N LYS A 380 -38.03 -9.00 -6.94
CA LYS A 380 -39.05 -7.91 -6.87
C LYS A 380 -38.79 -6.98 -5.69
N ASP A 381 -38.11 -7.49 -4.68
CA ASP A 381 -37.64 -6.72 -3.55
C ASP A 381 -36.44 -5.86 -3.99
N PRO A 382 -36.51 -4.53 -3.89
CA PRO A 382 -35.39 -3.66 -4.26
C PRO A 382 -34.13 -3.93 -3.42
N ASP A 383 -34.26 -4.45 -2.21
CA ASP A 383 -33.11 -4.74 -1.35
C ASP A 383 -32.38 -6.02 -1.77
N ASN A 384 -33.08 -6.99 -2.37
CA ASN A 384 -32.43 -8.11 -3.07
C ASN A 384 -31.66 -7.64 -4.32
N VAL A 385 -32.18 -6.63 -5.04
CA VAL A 385 -31.45 -6.00 -6.14
C VAL A 385 -30.19 -5.31 -5.61
N LEU A 386 -30.32 -4.56 -4.51
CA LEU A 386 -29.20 -3.88 -3.85
C LEU A 386 -28.15 -4.88 -3.33
N LEU A 387 -28.55 -6.03 -2.79
CA LEU A 387 -27.65 -7.12 -2.42
C LEU A 387 -26.77 -7.55 -3.60
N VAL A 388 -27.36 -7.75 -4.78
CA VAL A 388 -26.60 -8.08 -6.00
C VAL A 388 -25.66 -6.94 -6.37
N GLN A 389 -26.08 -5.68 -6.29
CA GLN A 389 -25.21 -4.53 -6.56
C GLN A 389 -24.02 -4.47 -5.59
N ASN A 390 -24.24 -4.70 -4.29
CA ASN A 390 -23.18 -4.72 -3.28
C ASN A 390 -22.22 -5.92 -3.46
N LEU A 391 -22.69 -7.05 -3.98
CA LEU A 391 -21.83 -8.18 -4.35
C LEU A 391 -20.87 -7.81 -5.49
N LEU A 392 -21.30 -6.94 -6.42
CA LEU A 392 -20.53 -6.51 -7.59
C LEU A 392 -19.59 -5.33 -7.28
N ASN A 393 -20.12 -4.33 -6.59
CA ASN A 393 -19.47 -3.04 -6.36
C ASN A 393 -18.59 -3.08 -5.11
N PHE A 394 -17.46 -3.77 -5.23
CA PHE A 394 -16.43 -3.80 -4.20
C PHE A 394 -15.07 -3.35 -4.74
N SER A 395 -14.23 -2.90 -3.82
CA SER A 395 -12.81 -2.61 -4.05
C SER A 395 -11.95 -3.62 -3.31
N THR A 396 -10.82 -3.99 -3.90
CA THR A 396 -9.86 -4.94 -3.37
C THR A 396 -8.44 -4.47 -3.72
N LEU A 397 -7.43 -4.93 -2.98
CA LEU A 397 -6.04 -4.54 -3.19
C LEU A 397 -5.32 -5.39 -4.24
N GLY A 398 -5.95 -6.46 -4.73
CA GLY A 398 -5.37 -7.39 -5.69
C GLY A 398 -5.57 -7.01 -7.16
N SER A 399 -4.86 -7.71 -8.06
CA SER A 399 -4.90 -7.46 -9.51
C SER A 399 -6.27 -7.65 -10.17
N ARG A 400 -7.26 -8.23 -9.47
CA ARG A 400 -8.65 -8.37 -9.95
C ARG A 400 -9.52 -7.15 -9.69
N ASN A 401 -9.02 -6.10 -9.02
CA ASN A 401 -9.82 -4.93 -8.65
C ASN A 401 -10.50 -4.25 -9.85
N ASP A 402 -9.80 -4.18 -10.97
CA ASP A 402 -10.25 -3.49 -12.19
C ASP A 402 -10.95 -4.43 -13.18
N GLY A 403 -11.16 -5.71 -12.82
CA GLY A 403 -11.87 -6.66 -13.66
C GLY A 403 -13.35 -6.28 -13.81
N ASP A 404 -13.90 -6.55 -14.99
CA ASP A 404 -15.28 -6.21 -15.36
C ASP A 404 -16.10 -7.44 -15.77
N VAL A 405 -15.57 -8.66 -15.59
CA VAL A 405 -16.29 -9.90 -15.91
C VAL A 405 -16.79 -10.61 -14.65
N VAL A 406 -18.06 -11.03 -14.67
CA VAL A 406 -18.65 -12.00 -13.73
C VAL A 406 -18.71 -13.36 -14.42
N LEU A 407 -17.97 -14.33 -13.90
CA LEU A 407 -17.95 -15.70 -14.39
C LEU A 407 -18.95 -16.54 -13.59
N MET A 408 -20.02 -17.01 -14.22
CA MET A 408 -21.07 -17.80 -13.60
C MET A 408 -20.95 -19.27 -14.01
N ASP A 409 -20.44 -20.12 -13.11
CA ASP A 409 -20.35 -21.56 -13.33
C ASP A 409 -21.64 -22.26 -12.90
N ARG A 410 -22.44 -22.64 -13.90
CA ARG A 410 -23.65 -23.47 -13.77
C ARG A 410 -23.39 -24.95 -14.10
N GLY A 411 -22.12 -25.34 -14.12
CA GLY A 411 -21.64 -26.70 -14.37
C GLY A 411 -21.63 -27.58 -13.12
N ARG A 412 -20.61 -28.41 -12.95
CA ARG A 412 -20.39 -29.25 -11.76
C ARG A 412 -21.55 -30.18 -11.38
N GLY A 413 -22.31 -30.62 -12.37
CA GLY A 413 -23.49 -31.46 -12.13
C GLY A 413 -24.66 -30.72 -11.49
N ALA A 414 -24.60 -29.38 -11.41
CA ALA A 414 -25.73 -28.56 -11.02
C ALA A 414 -26.91 -28.80 -11.98
N ASN A 415 -28.13 -28.77 -11.46
CA ASN A 415 -29.33 -28.89 -12.27
C ASN A 415 -29.75 -27.52 -12.86
N CYS A 416 -28.77 -26.68 -13.21
CA CYS A 416 -28.91 -25.30 -13.67
C CYS A 416 -28.81 -25.16 -15.20
N ASN A 417 -29.46 -26.06 -15.95
CA ASN A 417 -29.46 -26.04 -17.41
C ASN A 417 -30.77 -25.44 -17.97
N THR A 418 -30.64 -24.52 -18.92
CA THR A 418 -31.71 -23.84 -19.66
C THR A 418 -32.65 -24.76 -20.44
N ILE A 419 -32.30 -26.02 -20.67
CA ILE A 419 -33.08 -26.96 -21.51
C ILE A 419 -33.68 -28.14 -20.72
N VAL A 420 -33.14 -28.50 -19.55
CA VAL A 420 -33.54 -29.74 -18.82
C VAL A 420 -33.58 -29.57 -17.28
N GLY A 421 -33.28 -28.37 -16.78
CA GLY A 421 -33.22 -28.08 -15.34
C GLY A 421 -34.58 -27.98 -14.65
N ASN A 422 -34.55 -27.89 -13.32
CA ASN A 422 -35.71 -27.56 -12.47
C ASN A 422 -36.18 -26.10 -12.67
N GLY A 423 -35.39 -25.25 -13.32
CA GLY A 423 -35.74 -23.89 -13.72
C GLY A 423 -35.29 -22.78 -12.76
N GLU A 424 -34.82 -23.14 -11.55
CA GLU A 424 -34.49 -22.20 -10.46
C GLU A 424 -33.41 -21.18 -10.85
N CYS A 425 -32.37 -21.63 -11.55
CA CYS A 425 -31.21 -20.86 -12.00
C CYS A 425 -31.16 -20.76 -13.54
N SER A 426 -32.34 -20.77 -14.18
CA SER A 426 -32.48 -20.58 -15.63
C SER A 426 -32.32 -19.12 -16.02
N ASP A 427 -32.00 -18.85 -17.29
CA ASP A 427 -31.85 -17.47 -17.79
C ASP A 427 -33.14 -16.64 -17.59
N ILE A 428 -34.30 -17.30 -17.58
CA ILE A 428 -35.60 -16.66 -17.31
C ILE A 428 -35.81 -16.47 -15.80
N GLY A 429 -35.49 -17.49 -15.00
CA GLY A 429 -35.66 -17.45 -13.55
C GLY A 429 -34.77 -16.42 -12.85
N TRP A 430 -33.64 -16.05 -13.48
CA TRP A 430 -32.66 -15.08 -12.98
C TRP A 430 -32.54 -13.84 -13.88
N SER A 431 -33.53 -13.57 -14.74
CA SER A 431 -33.44 -12.50 -15.73
C SER A 431 -33.18 -11.12 -15.09
N THR A 432 -33.79 -10.83 -13.94
CA THR A 432 -33.61 -9.59 -13.19
C THR A 432 -32.20 -9.49 -12.64
N MET A 433 -31.72 -10.51 -11.91
CA MET A 433 -30.33 -10.58 -11.41
C MET A 433 -29.31 -10.39 -12.53
N ARG A 434 -29.49 -11.09 -13.65
CA ARG A 434 -28.58 -10.98 -14.81
C ARG A 434 -28.59 -9.58 -15.41
N SER A 435 -29.77 -8.96 -15.53
CA SER A 435 -29.87 -7.57 -16.00
C SER A 435 -29.30 -6.55 -15.03
N THR A 436 -29.35 -6.81 -13.71
CA THR A 436 -28.69 -5.99 -12.69
C THR A 436 -27.18 -6.05 -12.87
N ILE A 437 -26.61 -7.24 -13.05
CA ILE A 437 -25.17 -7.42 -13.29
C ILE A 437 -24.71 -6.63 -14.52
N GLU A 438 -25.39 -6.80 -15.65
CA GLU A 438 -25.07 -6.07 -16.88
C GLU A 438 -25.32 -4.55 -16.74
N GLY A 439 -26.32 -4.17 -15.93
CA GLY A 439 -26.66 -2.78 -15.62
C GLY A 439 -25.59 -2.04 -14.82
N GLU A 440 -24.88 -2.74 -13.94
CA GLU A 440 -23.70 -2.23 -13.21
C GLU A 440 -22.44 -2.17 -14.10
N GLY A 441 -22.54 -2.56 -15.37
CA GLY A 441 -21.46 -2.48 -16.35
C GLY A 441 -20.58 -3.73 -16.46
N PHE A 442 -20.93 -4.81 -15.77
CA PHE A 442 -20.19 -6.07 -15.85
C PHE A 442 -20.60 -6.91 -17.08
N ILE A 443 -19.64 -7.64 -17.63
CA ILE A 443 -19.88 -8.68 -18.63
C ILE A 443 -20.19 -9.98 -17.91
N LEU A 444 -21.39 -10.52 -18.10
CA LEU A 444 -21.76 -11.82 -17.55
C LEU A 444 -21.36 -12.97 -18.50
N MET A 445 -20.51 -13.88 -18.02
CA MET A 445 -20.05 -15.04 -18.75
C MET A 445 -20.49 -16.35 -18.08
N ASP A 446 -21.38 -17.10 -18.74
CA ASP A 446 -21.76 -18.43 -18.27
C ASP A 446 -20.76 -19.51 -18.71
N ILE A 447 -20.37 -20.36 -17.77
CA ILE A 447 -19.64 -21.60 -18.04
C ILE A 447 -20.37 -22.80 -17.46
N PHE A 448 -20.08 -23.97 -18.03
CA PHE A 448 -20.63 -25.26 -17.59
C PHE A 448 -19.47 -26.21 -17.34
N SER A 449 -18.69 -25.95 -16.29
CA SER A 449 -17.47 -26.70 -16.02
C SER A 449 -17.77 -28.17 -15.68
N THR A 450 -16.83 -29.06 -16.02
CA THR A 450 -16.85 -30.47 -15.62
C THR A 450 -15.65 -30.76 -14.72
N SER A 451 -15.63 -31.92 -14.04
CA SER A 451 -14.53 -32.26 -13.14
C SER A 451 -13.17 -32.23 -13.86
N GLY A 452 -12.25 -31.40 -13.37
CA GLY A 452 -10.93 -31.14 -13.96
C GLY A 452 -10.88 -30.04 -15.03
N SER A 453 -11.95 -29.27 -15.28
CA SER A 453 -11.99 -28.28 -16.36
C SER A 453 -11.86 -26.81 -15.92
N LEU A 454 -11.99 -26.47 -14.62
CA LEU A 454 -11.86 -25.10 -14.12
C LEU A 454 -10.45 -24.84 -13.61
N THR A 455 -9.48 -24.89 -14.52
CA THR A 455 -8.04 -24.82 -14.19
C THR A 455 -7.40 -23.48 -14.55
N GLU A 456 -8.19 -22.53 -15.05
CA GLU A 456 -7.76 -21.19 -15.43
C GLU A 456 -8.97 -20.24 -15.33
N ILE A 457 -8.74 -19.03 -14.83
CA ILE A 457 -9.74 -17.97 -14.74
C ILE A 457 -9.15 -16.72 -15.46
N PRO A 458 -9.78 -16.25 -16.56
CA PRO A 458 -9.29 -15.10 -17.34
C PRO A 458 -9.02 -13.87 -16.49
N GLU A 459 -7.99 -13.07 -16.80
CA GLU A 459 -7.50 -11.95 -15.99
C GLU A 459 -8.54 -10.84 -15.73
N ASP A 460 -9.48 -10.65 -16.66
CA ASP A 460 -10.58 -9.68 -16.60
C ASP A 460 -11.75 -10.12 -15.69
N VAL A 461 -11.76 -11.38 -15.24
CA VAL A 461 -12.72 -11.87 -14.24
C VAL A 461 -12.42 -11.26 -12.89
N LYS A 462 -13.42 -10.57 -12.33
CA LYS A 462 -13.42 -10.03 -10.96
C LYS A 462 -14.20 -10.90 -9.98
N ILE A 463 -15.22 -11.62 -10.47
CA ILE A 463 -16.17 -12.37 -9.64
C ILE A 463 -16.44 -13.73 -10.23
N VAL A 464 -16.44 -14.77 -9.39
CA VAL A 464 -16.82 -16.13 -9.77
C VAL A 464 -18.03 -16.57 -8.94
N PHE A 465 -19.13 -16.91 -9.60
CA PHE A 465 -20.28 -17.56 -8.99
C PHE A 465 -20.24 -19.06 -9.23
N LEU A 466 -20.26 -19.84 -8.15
CA LEU A 466 -20.31 -21.30 -8.17
C LEU A 466 -21.74 -21.72 -7.81
N VAL A 467 -22.52 -22.14 -8.80
CA VAL A 467 -23.97 -22.33 -8.64
C VAL A 467 -24.31 -23.81 -8.49
N MET A 468 -24.76 -24.20 -7.29
CA MET A 468 -25.23 -25.54 -6.89
C MET A 468 -24.36 -26.73 -7.35
N PRO A 469 -23.02 -26.72 -7.15
CA PRO A 469 -22.18 -27.83 -7.56
C PRO A 469 -22.51 -29.14 -6.80
N THR A 470 -22.76 -30.23 -7.54
CA THR A 470 -23.01 -31.56 -6.94
C THR A 470 -21.84 -32.53 -7.16
N VAL A 471 -20.79 -32.08 -7.85
CA VAL A 471 -19.56 -32.83 -8.10
C VAL A 471 -18.40 -32.08 -7.48
N ALA A 472 -17.60 -32.79 -6.67
CA ALA A 472 -16.44 -32.23 -5.97
C ALA A 472 -15.38 -31.65 -6.93
N TYR A 473 -14.68 -30.63 -6.42
CA TYR A 473 -13.55 -29.99 -7.11
C TYR A 473 -12.27 -30.81 -6.93
N THR A 474 -11.42 -30.78 -7.94
CA THR A 474 -10.08 -31.38 -7.87
C THR A 474 -9.08 -30.41 -7.23
N VAL A 475 -7.93 -30.92 -6.78
CA VAL A 475 -6.84 -30.10 -6.22
C VAL A 475 -6.43 -28.95 -7.15
N SER A 476 -6.35 -29.23 -8.45
CA SER A 476 -5.98 -28.20 -9.44
C SER A 476 -7.00 -27.06 -9.51
N GLU A 477 -8.29 -27.37 -9.32
CA GLU A 477 -9.37 -26.39 -9.41
C GLU A 477 -9.49 -25.58 -8.13
N ILE A 478 -9.32 -26.23 -6.97
CA ILE A 478 -9.18 -25.54 -5.68
C ILE A 478 -8.01 -24.56 -5.75
N ASN A 479 -6.84 -24.99 -6.21
CA ASN A 479 -5.68 -24.09 -6.34
C ASN A 479 -5.91 -22.96 -7.35
N THR A 480 -6.71 -23.19 -8.39
CA THR A 480 -7.12 -22.12 -9.33
C THR A 480 -7.99 -21.09 -8.64
N LEU A 481 -8.97 -21.52 -7.84
CA LEU A 481 -9.86 -20.64 -7.09
C LEU A 481 -9.13 -19.91 -5.95
N LYS A 482 -8.22 -20.59 -5.23
CA LYS A 482 -7.35 -19.97 -4.23
C LYS A 482 -6.45 -18.89 -4.84
N ALA A 483 -5.85 -19.16 -6.00
CA ALA A 483 -5.03 -18.16 -6.70
C ALA A 483 -5.86 -16.96 -7.18
N PHE A 484 -7.09 -17.21 -7.64
CA PHE A 484 -8.02 -16.14 -8.00
C PHE A 484 -8.39 -15.27 -6.79
N ALA A 485 -8.70 -15.87 -5.64
CA ALA A 485 -8.94 -15.15 -4.40
C ALA A 485 -7.69 -14.39 -3.93
N ALA A 486 -6.50 -14.98 -3.95
CA ALA A 486 -5.25 -14.27 -3.62
C ALA A 486 -5.01 -13.00 -4.46
N GLN A 487 -5.57 -12.95 -5.68
CA GLN A 487 -5.50 -11.81 -6.58
C GLN A 487 -6.61 -10.78 -6.33
N GLY A 488 -7.40 -10.91 -5.26
CA GLY A 488 -8.52 -10.03 -4.93
C GLY A 488 -9.85 -10.42 -5.60
N GLY A 489 -9.95 -11.62 -6.18
CA GLY A 489 -11.17 -12.08 -6.83
C GLY A 489 -12.24 -12.56 -5.84
N ARG A 490 -13.48 -12.10 -5.97
CA ARG A 490 -14.59 -12.54 -5.09
C ARG A 490 -15.19 -13.85 -5.56
N ILE A 491 -15.30 -14.83 -4.66
CA ILE A 491 -16.00 -16.10 -4.91
C ILE A 491 -17.34 -16.07 -4.18
N VAL A 492 -18.43 -16.34 -4.90
CA VAL A 492 -19.76 -16.54 -4.31
C VAL A 492 -20.19 -17.97 -4.54
N PHE A 493 -20.35 -18.71 -3.46
CA PHE A 493 -20.88 -20.06 -3.46
C PHE A 493 -22.39 -20.02 -3.21
N ILE A 494 -23.16 -20.52 -4.16
CA ILE A 494 -24.62 -20.52 -4.11
C ILE A 494 -25.10 -21.97 -3.98
N GLY A 495 -25.46 -22.35 -2.77
CA GLY A 495 -26.09 -23.62 -2.43
C GLY A 495 -27.61 -23.51 -2.39
N GLU A 496 -28.23 -24.39 -1.61
CA GLU A 496 -29.68 -24.41 -1.37
C GLU A 496 -30.00 -25.24 -0.10
N HIS A 497 -31.24 -25.21 0.37
CA HIS A 497 -31.74 -25.92 1.55
C HIS A 497 -31.61 -27.45 1.44
N GLN A 498 -31.45 -28.12 2.58
CA GLN A 498 -31.14 -29.56 2.66
C GLN A 498 -32.13 -30.49 1.94
N SER A 499 -33.41 -30.12 1.85
CA SER A 499 -34.40 -31.00 1.22
C SER A 499 -34.37 -30.94 -0.32
N TYR A 500 -33.66 -29.97 -0.88
CA TYR A 500 -33.57 -29.74 -2.33
C TYR A 500 -32.14 -29.89 -2.85
N TYR A 501 -31.14 -29.48 -2.07
CA TYR A 501 -29.74 -29.56 -2.43
C TYR A 501 -29.07 -30.83 -1.92
N THR A 502 -28.60 -31.67 -2.83
CA THR A 502 -27.80 -32.85 -2.49
C THR A 502 -26.29 -32.54 -2.38
N GLY A 503 -25.88 -31.30 -2.65
CA GLY A 503 -24.48 -30.88 -2.72
C GLY A 503 -23.91 -30.31 -1.42
N ILE A 504 -24.61 -30.39 -0.27
CA ILE A 504 -24.10 -29.87 1.01
C ILE A 504 -22.74 -30.51 1.39
N GLU A 505 -22.56 -31.81 1.13
CA GLU A 505 -21.26 -32.46 1.38
C GLU A 505 -20.16 -31.96 0.41
N VAL A 506 -20.54 -31.53 -0.80
CA VAL A 506 -19.62 -30.93 -1.79
C VAL A 506 -19.24 -29.51 -1.40
N GLU A 507 -20.21 -28.71 -0.94
CA GLU A 507 -19.99 -27.37 -0.40
C GLU A 507 -19.05 -27.41 0.81
N ASN A 508 -19.34 -28.24 1.79
CA ASN A 508 -18.50 -28.35 2.99
C ASN A 508 -17.09 -28.85 2.66
N GLN A 509 -16.93 -29.78 1.70
CA GLN A 509 -15.61 -30.18 1.24
C GLN A 509 -14.89 -29.02 0.54
N PHE A 510 -15.59 -28.26 -0.32
CA PHE A 510 -15.03 -27.08 -0.98
C PHE A 510 -14.55 -26.04 0.04
N LEU A 511 -15.39 -25.68 1.01
CA LEU A 511 -15.05 -24.73 2.08
C LEU A 511 -13.80 -25.18 2.85
N VAL A 512 -13.76 -26.46 3.27
CA VAL A 512 -12.59 -27.05 3.96
C VAL A 512 -11.33 -27.05 3.07
N ASP A 513 -11.46 -27.31 1.78
CA ASP A 513 -10.33 -27.27 0.83
C ASP A 513 -9.85 -25.84 0.57
N MET A 514 -10.75 -24.86 0.63
CA MET A 514 -10.42 -23.43 0.62
C MET A 514 -9.84 -22.96 1.96
N GLY A 515 -9.82 -23.78 3.01
CA GLY A 515 -9.31 -23.42 4.33
C GLY A 515 -10.33 -22.74 5.26
N ALA A 516 -11.60 -22.69 4.86
CA ALA A 516 -12.66 -22.14 5.67
C ALA A 516 -13.05 -23.06 6.84
N VAL A 517 -13.48 -22.43 7.93
CA VAL A 517 -14.08 -23.11 9.10
C VAL A 517 -15.61 -23.14 9.00
N LEU A 518 -16.21 -22.14 8.33
CA LEU A 518 -17.64 -22.08 8.02
C LEU A 518 -18.16 -23.43 7.50
N THR A 519 -19.28 -23.90 8.04
CA THR A 519 -19.87 -25.19 7.67
C THR A 519 -21.38 -25.04 7.44
N ASN A 520 -21.89 -25.56 6.33
CA ASN A 520 -23.32 -25.76 6.11
C ASN A 520 -23.81 -26.99 6.89
N THR A 521 -24.71 -26.76 7.84
CA THR A 521 -25.29 -27.81 8.71
C THR A 521 -26.62 -28.38 8.19
N GLY A 522 -27.11 -27.87 7.06
CA GLY A 522 -28.38 -28.23 6.46
C GLY A 522 -29.56 -27.54 7.14
N GLY A 523 -30.72 -28.19 7.11
CA GLY A 523 -31.98 -27.61 7.55
C GLY A 523 -32.82 -27.07 6.39
N SER A 524 -33.99 -26.54 6.75
CA SER A 524 -34.96 -25.94 5.84
C SER A 524 -35.67 -24.88 6.66
N ILE A 525 -35.05 -23.71 6.75
CA ILE A 525 -35.47 -22.58 7.58
C ILE A 525 -36.23 -21.56 6.74
N ASP A 526 -37.26 -20.96 7.34
CA ASP A 526 -38.11 -19.93 6.73
C ASP A 526 -38.64 -20.32 5.35
N CYS A 527 -39.11 -21.57 5.21
CA CYS A 527 -39.52 -22.13 3.93
C CYS A 527 -40.89 -21.62 3.45
N SER A 528 -40.83 -20.49 2.77
CA SER A 528 -41.82 -19.77 1.96
C SER A 528 -41.12 -18.47 1.56
N TYR A 529 -41.57 -17.76 0.50
CA TYR A 529 -41.05 -16.42 0.24
C TYR A 529 -41.36 -15.50 1.42
N ASN A 530 -40.37 -15.33 2.29
CA ASN A 530 -40.42 -14.64 3.56
C ASN A 530 -39.50 -13.43 3.52
N ILE A 531 -39.85 -12.41 4.31
CA ILE A 531 -39.08 -11.19 4.42
C ILE A 531 -38.28 -11.25 5.72
N ILE A 532 -36.96 -11.29 5.59
CA ILE A 532 -36.01 -11.12 6.68
C ILE A 532 -36.03 -9.65 7.11
N PRO A 533 -36.34 -9.35 8.38
CA PRO A 533 -36.38 -7.98 8.86
C PRO A 533 -34.97 -7.42 9.11
N SER A 534 -34.82 -6.09 9.06
CA SER A 534 -33.55 -5.38 9.39
C SER A 534 -32.91 -5.81 10.70
N SER A 535 -33.70 -6.21 11.71
CA SER A 535 -33.17 -6.72 12.99
C SER A 535 -32.36 -8.02 12.87
N SER A 536 -32.55 -8.76 11.77
CA SER A 536 -31.82 -9.98 11.44
C SER A 536 -30.63 -9.74 10.51
N ASN A 537 -30.49 -8.54 9.92
CA ASN A 537 -29.32 -8.17 9.13
C ASN A 537 -28.11 -7.94 10.04
N ARG A 538 -26.92 -8.03 9.48
CA ARG A 538 -25.65 -7.78 10.16
C ARG A 538 -24.85 -6.75 9.37
N GLU A 539 -24.07 -5.98 10.12
CA GLU A 539 -23.19 -4.98 9.53
C GLU A 539 -22.13 -5.67 8.69
N HIS A 540 -22.13 -5.37 7.40
CA HIS A 540 -21.17 -5.87 6.43
C HIS A 540 -21.29 -5.03 5.16
N PRO A 541 -20.21 -4.75 4.40
CA PRO A 541 -20.31 -4.00 3.14
C PRO A 541 -21.30 -4.58 2.12
N ILE A 542 -21.46 -5.91 2.09
CA ILE A 542 -22.45 -6.59 1.24
C ILE A 542 -23.90 -6.24 1.64
N MET A 543 -24.11 -5.91 2.91
CA MET A 543 -25.42 -5.58 3.50
C MET A 543 -25.68 -4.07 3.58
N GLU A 544 -24.77 -3.25 3.08
CA GLU A 544 -24.87 -1.79 3.18
C GLU A 544 -26.17 -1.28 2.53
N GLY A 545 -26.94 -0.52 3.31
CA GLY A 545 -28.22 0.04 2.87
C GLY A 545 -29.40 -0.94 2.79
N ILE A 546 -29.22 -2.22 3.11
CA ILE A 546 -30.28 -3.23 3.06
C ILE A 546 -31.14 -3.20 4.33
N GLU A 547 -32.44 -2.96 4.19
CA GLU A 547 -33.39 -2.92 5.30
C GLU A 547 -34.14 -4.25 5.46
N GLU A 548 -34.55 -4.88 4.38
CA GLU A 548 -35.28 -6.15 4.38
C GLU A 548 -34.72 -7.08 3.27
N LEU A 549 -34.84 -8.40 3.42
CA LEU A 549 -34.46 -9.32 2.34
C LEU A 549 -35.53 -10.38 2.13
N THR A 550 -35.93 -10.57 0.89
CA THR A 550 -36.81 -11.67 0.52
C THR A 550 -36.00 -12.94 0.26
N ILE A 551 -36.26 -13.98 1.05
CA ILE A 551 -35.67 -15.33 0.90
C ILE A 551 -36.79 -16.37 0.76
N ALA A 552 -36.49 -17.57 0.27
CA ALA A 552 -37.49 -18.63 0.12
C ALA A 552 -37.33 -19.79 1.10
N CYS A 553 -36.15 -20.39 1.23
CA CYS A 553 -35.88 -21.50 2.14
C CYS A 553 -34.37 -21.71 2.19
N ALA A 554 -33.77 -21.69 3.37
CA ALA A 554 -32.31 -21.74 3.48
C ALA A 554 -31.83 -22.91 4.35
N SER A 555 -30.61 -23.40 4.08
CA SER A 555 -29.84 -24.17 5.07
C SER A 555 -29.15 -23.23 6.06
N VAL A 556 -28.94 -23.73 7.28
CA VAL A 556 -28.19 -23.04 8.34
C VAL A 556 -26.69 -23.22 8.13
N ILE A 557 -25.95 -22.12 8.22
CA ILE A 557 -24.49 -22.14 8.31
C ILE A 557 -24.04 -21.94 9.77
N GLU A 558 -23.04 -22.71 10.19
CA GLU A 558 -22.29 -22.45 11.42
C GLU A 558 -21.01 -21.69 11.05
N LEU A 559 -20.88 -20.48 11.59
CA LEU A 559 -19.68 -19.65 11.42
C LEU A 559 -18.51 -20.22 12.23
N GLY A 560 -17.32 -20.11 11.66
CA GLY A 560 -16.05 -20.27 12.35
C GLY A 560 -15.57 -18.98 13.01
N PRO A 561 -14.41 -19.04 13.70
CA PRO A 561 -13.70 -17.85 14.14
C PRO A 561 -13.35 -16.99 12.92
N ASN A 562 -13.60 -15.68 13.00
CA ASN A 562 -13.31 -14.74 11.92
C ASN A 562 -14.11 -15.02 10.62
N ASP A 563 -15.34 -15.51 10.74
CA ASP A 563 -16.32 -15.46 9.65
C ASP A 563 -17.37 -14.39 9.97
N ALA A 564 -18.00 -13.81 8.95
CA ALA A 564 -19.05 -12.81 9.12
C ALA A 564 -20.43 -13.37 8.77
N ALA A 565 -21.44 -13.10 9.59
CA ALA A 565 -22.83 -13.31 9.19
C ALA A 565 -23.28 -12.14 8.29
N LEU A 566 -24.04 -12.43 7.25
CA LEU A 566 -24.74 -11.39 6.47
C LEU A 566 -26.14 -11.14 7.05
N PHE A 567 -26.90 -12.23 7.27
CA PHE A 567 -28.20 -12.16 7.90
C PHE A 567 -28.60 -13.48 8.57
N TYR A 568 -29.50 -13.34 9.53
CA TYR A 568 -30.11 -14.44 10.26
C TYR A 568 -31.53 -14.69 9.74
N ASP A 569 -32.13 -15.80 10.17
CA ASP A 569 -33.54 -16.11 9.95
C ASP A 569 -34.48 -15.06 10.59
N ILE A 570 -35.78 -15.15 10.30
CA ILE A 570 -36.80 -14.21 10.81
C ILE A 570 -36.81 -14.16 12.35
N SER A 571 -36.49 -15.27 13.01
CA SER A 571 -36.41 -15.33 14.48
C SER A 571 -35.09 -14.80 15.06
N ASN A 572 -34.15 -14.40 14.19
CA ASN A 572 -32.83 -13.90 14.54
C ASN A 572 -31.99 -14.90 15.38
N THR A 573 -32.10 -16.19 15.05
CA THR A 573 -31.51 -17.32 15.78
C THR A 573 -30.45 -18.06 14.96
N TYR A 574 -30.73 -18.33 13.68
CA TYR A 574 -29.89 -19.13 12.80
C TYR A 574 -29.30 -18.25 11.70
N VAL A 575 -28.00 -18.43 11.39
CA VAL A 575 -27.34 -17.72 10.29
C VAL A 575 -27.69 -18.42 8.98
N LEU A 576 -28.16 -17.67 7.98
CA LEU A 576 -28.61 -18.21 6.69
C LEU A 576 -27.69 -17.86 5.52
N ALA A 577 -26.93 -16.77 5.64
CA ALA A 577 -25.87 -16.39 4.70
C ALA A 577 -24.72 -15.71 5.44
N GLY A 578 -23.51 -15.85 4.90
CA GLY A 578 -22.30 -15.40 5.56
C GLY A 578 -21.11 -15.33 4.62
N VAL A 579 -20.01 -14.80 5.13
CA VAL A 579 -18.74 -14.68 4.46
C VAL A 579 -17.74 -15.54 5.22
N ALA A 580 -17.19 -16.52 4.53
CA ALA A 580 -16.17 -17.41 5.05
C ALA A 580 -14.77 -16.83 4.78
N ARG A 581 -13.95 -16.78 5.82
CA ARG A 581 -12.50 -16.59 5.67
C ARG A 581 -11.89 -17.85 5.04
N ILE A 582 -10.91 -17.67 4.17
CA ILE A 582 -10.22 -18.77 3.47
C ILE A 582 -8.70 -18.63 3.57
N ASP A 583 -8.00 -19.73 3.35
CA ASP A 583 -6.55 -19.76 3.16
C ASP A 583 -6.26 -19.84 1.66
N THR A 584 -5.52 -18.89 1.11
CA THR A 584 -5.20 -18.85 -0.33
C THR A 584 -3.94 -19.66 -0.68
N THR A 585 -3.27 -20.25 0.30
CA THR A 585 -2.08 -21.10 0.09
C THR A 585 -2.43 -22.35 -0.72
N PRO A 586 -1.69 -22.64 -1.82
CA PRO A 586 -1.93 -23.83 -2.63
C PRO A 586 -1.81 -25.14 -1.83
N ILE A 587 -2.71 -26.07 -2.10
CA ILE A 587 -2.74 -27.40 -1.48
C ILE A 587 -2.20 -28.48 -2.44
N ASN A 588 -1.60 -29.53 -1.88
CA ASN A 588 -1.09 -30.68 -2.65
C ASN A 588 -2.04 -31.90 -2.66
N GLN A 589 -3.04 -31.89 -1.79
CA GLN A 589 -4.08 -32.91 -1.66
C GLN A 589 -5.32 -32.27 -1.03
N LEU A 590 -6.50 -32.83 -1.28
CA LEU A 590 -7.73 -32.37 -0.64
C LEU A 590 -7.65 -32.56 0.87
N SER A 591 -8.22 -31.61 1.61
CA SER A 591 -8.20 -31.54 3.06
C SER A 591 -9.14 -32.60 3.66
N PRO A 592 -8.73 -33.26 4.76
CA PRO A 592 -9.56 -34.25 5.43
C PRO A 592 -10.74 -33.58 6.15
N VAL A 593 -11.97 -34.06 5.91
CA VAL A 593 -13.17 -33.55 6.60
C VAL A 593 -13.25 -34.13 8.01
N ASN A 594 -13.13 -33.27 9.03
CA ASN A 594 -13.39 -33.63 10.43
C ASN A 594 -14.91 -33.66 10.69
N ASN A 595 -15.50 -34.85 10.60
CA ASN A 595 -16.95 -35.10 10.74
C ASN A 595 -17.53 -34.94 12.18
N THR A 596 -16.93 -34.14 13.05
CA THR A 596 -17.32 -34.07 14.48
C THR A 596 -18.54 -33.21 14.79
N LYS A 597 -19.06 -32.41 13.85
CA LYS A 597 -20.22 -31.51 14.06
C LYS A 597 -21.44 -31.83 13.18
N ARG A 598 -21.94 -33.06 13.16
CA ARG A 598 -23.35 -33.30 12.76
C ARG A 598 -24.25 -33.04 13.98
N THR A 599 -24.59 -31.79 14.22
CA THR A 599 -25.60 -31.42 15.22
C THR A 599 -26.98 -31.77 14.63
N ASN A 600 -27.74 -32.64 15.31
CA ASN A 600 -29.14 -32.90 14.95
C ASN A 600 -29.95 -31.62 15.24
N VAL A 601 -30.06 -30.72 14.27
CA VAL A 601 -31.03 -29.62 14.36
C VAL A 601 -32.43 -30.25 14.28
N VAL A 602 -33.16 -30.11 15.39
CA VAL A 602 -34.45 -30.72 15.62
C VAL A 602 -35.45 -30.20 14.59
N SER A 603 -36.12 -31.13 13.92
CA SER A 603 -37.29 -30.88 13.10
C SER A 603 -38.44 -30.43 14.01
N ASP A 604 -38.55 -29.13 14.27
CA ASP A 604 -39.77 -28.57 14.84
C ASP A 604 -40.84 -28.49 13.75
N VAL A 605 -41.49 -29.64 13.55
CA VAL A 605 -42.75 -29.77 12.83
C VAL A 605 -43.81 -29.02 13.62
N MET A 606 -44.04 -27.74 13.29
CA MET A 606 -45.34 -27.11 13.55
C MET A 606 -46.38 -27.76 12.65
N SER A 607 -46.94 -28.87 13.14
CA SER A 607 -48.14 -29.47 12.60
C SER A 607 -49.32 -28.50 12.74
N ASN A 608 -49.69 -27.84 11.64
CA ASN A 608 -50.91 -27.05 11.57
C ASN A 608 -52.12 -27.99 11.43
N PRO A 609 -53.18 -27.85 12.25
CA PRO A 609 -54.29 -28.78 12.25
C PRO A 609 -55.31 -28.45 11.16
N SER A 610 -56.02 -29.50 10.71
CA SER A 610 -57.31 -29.51 10.01
C SER A 610 -57.31 -29.63 8.48
N SER A 611 -57.74 -30.81 7.99
CA SER A 611 -59.08 -30.96 7.41
C SER A 611 -59.33 -32.42 7.00
N ALA A 612 -59.83 -33.21 7.95
CA ALA A 612 -60.50 -34.47 7.62
C ALA A 612 -61.92 -34.14 7.16
N SER A 613 -62.14 -34.03 5.84
CA SER A 613 -63.47 -34.19 5.27
C SER A 613 -63.77 -35.67 5.12
N GLY A 614 -64.67 -36.19 5.96
CA GLY A 614 -65.21 -37.53 5.80
C GLY A 614 -66.22 -37.59 4.66
N LYS A 615 -66.00 -38.52 3.72
CA LYS A 615 -66.91 -39.61 3.31
C LYS A 615 -66.38 -40.32 2.09
#